data_AF-A0A2I1HXH2-F1
#
_entry.id   AF-A0A2I1HXH2-F1
#
_cell.length_a   1.000
_cell.length_b   1.000
_cell.length_c   1.000
_cell.angle_alpha   90.00
_cell.angle_beta   90.00
_cell.angle_gamma   90.00
#
_symmetry.space_group_name_H-M   'P 1'
#
loop_
_entity.id
_entity.type
_entity.pdbx_description
1 polymer ?
#
loop_
_entity_poly.entity_id
_entity_poly.type
_entity_poly.pdbx_seq_one_letter_code
_entity_poly.pdbx_strand_id
1 'polypeptide(L)' 'SKIHNFENFPEPRNATEEEQEAFHSKSYDEFYIPDSINDFGKSSSSKNNTKDINYIFKNLL' A
#
# COMPACT_ATOMS: atom_id res chain seq x y z
N SER A 1 -24.21 16.57 -2.89
CA SER A 1 -23.25 16.87 -1.81
C SER A 1 -23.99 17.13 -0.52
N LYS A 2 -23.56 16.55 0.60
CA LYS A 2 -24.17 16.72 1.93
C LYS A 2 -23.10 17.22 2.89
N ILE A 3 -23.41 18.24 3.69
CA ILE A 3 -22.52 18.73 4.74
C ILE A 3 -22.55 17.69 5.87
N HIS A 4 -21.38 17.20 6.26
CA HIS A 4 -21.23 16.29 7.40
C HIS A 4 -20.77 17.11 8.61
N ASN A 5 -21.59 17.15 9.67
CA ASN A 5 -21.27 17.86 10.90
C ASN A 5 -20.60 16.86 11.85
N PHE A 6 -19.35 17.12 12.22
CA PHE A 6 -18.57 16.30 13.14
C PHE A 6 -18.76 16.76 14.61
N GLU A 7 -19.99 17.00 15.03
CA GLU A 7 -20.27 17.33 16.43
C GLU A 7 -20.07 16.09 17.33
N ASN A 8 -19.50 16.27 18.53
CA ASN A 8 -19.20 15.24 19.54
C ASN A 8 -18.01 14.30 19.26
N PHE A 9 -17.12 14.63 18.31
CA PHE A 9 -15.84 13.92 18.23
C PHE A 9 -14.83 14.45 19.25
N PRO A 10 -13.96 13.59 19.79
CA PRO A 10 -12.84 14.04 20.60
C PRO A 10 -11.92 14.95 19.78
N GLU A 11 -11.23 15.87 20.45
CA GLU A 11 -10.22 16.70 19.80
C GLU A 11 -9.16 15.81 19.13
N PRO A 12 -8.67 16.20 17.94
CA PRO A 12 -7.59 15.48 17.30
C PRO A 12 -6.37 15.45 18.22
N ARG A 13 -5.85 14.25 18.50
CA ARG A 13 -4.62 14.03 19.25
C ARG A 13 -3.61 13.27 18.40
N ASN A 14 -2.33 13.42 18.74
CA ASN A 14 -1.28 12.59 18.17
C ASN A 14 -1.41 11.13 18.69
N ALA A 15 -0.88 10.18 17.91
CA ALA A 15 -0.74 8.78 18.32
C ALA A 15 0.42 8.61 19.32
N THR A 16 0.37 7.57 20.17
CA THR A 16 1.49 7.20 21.05
C THR A 16 2.63 6.56 20.27
N GLU A 17 3.82 6.48 20.86
CA GLU A 17 4.99 5.82 20.24
C GLU A 17 4.69 4.36 19.88
N GLU A 18 4.05 3.61 20.79
CA GLU A 18 3.62 2.22 20.57
C GLU A 18 2.57 2.11 19.45
N GLU A 19 1.58 3.03 19.40
CA GLU A 19 0.59 3.09 18.31
C GLU A 19 1.27 3.38 16.97
N GLN A 20 2.28 4.27 16.93
CA GLN A 20 3.01 4.60 15.71
C GLN A 20 3.90 3.44 15.24
N GLU A 21 4.62 2.78 16.16
CA GLU A 21 5.51 1.66 15.87
C GLU A 21 4.77 0.49 15.18
N ALA A 22 3.52 0.22 15.56
CA ALA A 22 2.68 -0.79 14.91
C ALA A 22 2.39 -0.50 13.42
N PHE A 23 2.46 0.76 12.98
CA PHE A 23 2.25 1.18 11.59
C PHE A 23 3.54 1.42 10.81
N HIS A 24 4.71 1.33 11.44
CA HIS A 24 5.99 1.29 10.75
C HIS A 24 6.24 -0.12 10.17
N SER A 25 5.34 -0.59 9.31
CA SER A 25 5.51 -1.86 8.61
C SER A 25 6.42 -1.68 7.40
N LYS A 26 7.56 -2.40 7.42
CA LYS A 26 8.50 -2.67 6.32
C LYS A 26 9.19 -1.46 5.70
N SER A 27 10.46 -1.65 5.34
CA SER A 27 11.21 -0.63 4.63
C SER A 27 10.57 -0.34 3.27
N TYR A 28 10.58 0.94 2.88
CA TYR A 28 10.16 1.36 1.54
C TYR A 28 11.01 0.75 0.42
N ASP A 29 12.14 0.12 0.78
CA ASP A 29 13.01 -0.61 -0.13
C ASP A 29 12.29 -1.79 -0.83
N GLU A 30 11.24 -2.35 -0.22
CA GLU A 30 10.40 -3.37 -0.87
C GLU A 30 9.45 -2.77 -1.94
N PHE A 31 9.18 -1.46 -1.90
CA PHE A 31 8.32 -0.77 -2.86
C PHE A 31 9.13 -0.16 -4.01
N TYR A 32 9.65 -1.03 -4.87
CA TYR A 32 10.30 -0.62 -6.12
C TYR A 32 9.25 -0.26 -7.18
N ILE A 33 9.25 0.98 -7.67
CA ILE A 33 8.51 1.37 -8.88
C ILE A 33 9.35 0.93 -10.08
N PRO A 34 8.88 0.00 -10.92
CA PRO A 34 9.64 -0.48 -12.06
C PRO A 34 9.63 0.50 -13.21
N ASP A 35 10.78 0.63 -13.88
CA ASP A 35 10.93 1.46 -15.08
C ASP A 35 10.19 0.87 -16.29
N SER A 36 9.98 -0.45 -16.30
CA SER A 36 9.26 -1.15 -17.36
C SER A 36 8.40 -2.31 -16.83
N ILE A 37 7.39 -2.72 -17.62
CA ILE A 37 6.51 -3.85 -17.26
C ILE A 37 7.28 -5.17 -17.02
N ASN A 38 8.49 -5.29 -17.56
CA ASN A 38 9.33 -6.47 -17.41
C ASN A 38 10.08 -6.50 -16.06
N ASP A 39 10.21 -5.36 -15.38
CA ASP A 39 10.93 -5.24 -14.11
C ASP A 39 10.06 -5.60 -12.90
N PHE A 40 8.73 -5.74 -13.08
CA PHE A 40 7.78 -6.16 -12.04
C PHE A 40 8.08 -7.54 -11.43
N GLY A 41 8.74 -8.43 -12.17
CA GLY A 41 9.11 -9.78 -11.71
C GLY A 41 10.43 -9.86 -10.94
N LYS A 42 11.20 -8.77 -10.86
CA LYS A 42 12.53 -8.75 -10.24
C LYS A 42 12.52 -8.46 -8.75
N SER A 43 11.41 -8.00 -8.16
CA SER A 43 11.34 -7.72 -6.73
C SER A 43 11.38 -9.03 -5.92
N SER A 44 12.27 -9.08 -4.93
CA SER A 44 12.75 -10.32 -4.32
C SER A 44 11.82 -10.99 -3.31
N SER A 45 10.60 -10.50 -3.08
CA SER A 45 9.77 -10.97 -1.95
C SER A 45 8.37 -11.50 -2.30
N SER A 46 7.87 -11.40 -3.54
CA SER A 46 6.52 -11.89 -3.87
C SER A 46 6.44 -12.70 -5.15
N LYS A 47 6.96 -13.93 -5.12
CA LYS A 47 6.74 -14.93 -6.18
C LYS A 47 5.28 -15.40 -6.30
N ASN A 48 4.44 -15.06 -5.33
CA ASN A 48 3.05 -15.49 -5.28
C ASN A 48 2.12 -14.52 -6.03
N ASN A 49 2.36 -13.20 -5.97
CA ASN A 49 1.50 -12.21 -6.59
C ASN A 49 1.82 -11.97 -8.08
N THR A 50 3.00 -12.38 -8.56
CA THR A 50 3.45 -12.14 -9.94
C THR A 50 2.66 -12.95 -10.97
N LYS A 51 2.11 -14.10 -10.60
CA LYS A 51 1.25 -14.90 -11.50
C LYS A 51 -0.09 -14.23 -11.74
N ASP A 52 -0.69 -13.68 -10.68
CA ASP A 52 -2.00 -13.04 -10.73
C ASP A 52 -1.95 -11.74 -11.54
N ILE A 53 -0.89 -10.94 -11.37
CA ILE A 53 -0.69 -9.70 -12.13
C ILE A 53 -0.53 -9.99 -13.63
N ASN A 54 0.29 -10.97 -14.01
CA ASN A 54 0.46 -11.34 -15.42
C ASN A 54 -0.84 -11.85 -16.06
N TYR A 55 -1.65 -12.59 -15.31
CA TYR A 55 -2.96 -13.03 -15.78
C TYR A 55 -3.92 -11.86 -16.01
N ILE A 56 -3.96 -10.90 -15.09
CA ILE A 56 -4.78 -9.68 -15.22
C ILE A 56 -4.37 -8.88 -16.46
N PHE A 57 -3.07 -8.64 -16.68
CA PHE A 57 -2.58 -7.89 -17.85
C PHE A 57 -2.93 -8.57 -19.18
N LYS A 58 -2.79 -9.90 -19.26
CA LYS A 58 -3.13 -10.66 -20.48
C LYS A 58 -4.62 -10.64 -20.83
N ASN A 59 -5.49 -10.38 -19.86
CA ASN A 59 -6.94 -10.34 -20.07
C ASN A 59 -7.48 -8.92 -20.29
N LEU A 60 -6.65 -7.89 -20.10
CA LEU A 60 -7.01 -6.47 -20.24
C LEU A 60 -6.62 -5.88 -21.61
N LEU A 61 -5.65 -6.49 -22.30
CA LEU A 61 -5.20 -6.19 -23.67
C LEU A 61 -5.81 -7.17 -24.66
#